data_AF-K9VWM8-F1
#
_entry.id   AF-K9VWM8-F1
#
_cell.length_a   1.000
_cell.length_b   1.000
_cell.length_c   1.000
_cell.angle_alpha   90.00
_cell.angle_beta   90.00
_cell.angle_gamma   90.00
#
_symmetry.space_group_name_H-M   'P 1'
#
loop_
_entity.id
_entity.type
_entity.pdbx_description
1 polymer ?
#
loop_
_entity_poly.entity_id
_entity_poly.type
_entity_poly.pdbx_seq_one_letter_code
_entity_poly.pdbx_strand_id
1 'polypeptide(L)'
;MSSISSRPRVQSVSLNTVAKNAVFTSQVITSAVNFLSSQAVKAYKQVAQSLQLSTVNTIEPVASLRAEYQLQQQQITTALSPYNLSATESIQLTALLTAAPYVVESNLKIQQPLQALQLSTEPSAARQAQNLLLQAVEASHHQVFLETLKVACTNAAVQIGFTSVQTMASLVGTVRLVATDAQGRSLVTEINGDINSQPSIATEVVGVSDGSCNAILDEFDRALEAAGVRAAVPTRKFTGGVCELAAAREFVRKKVKPQSTSRVTNTNSPNDKRRIQRLNQGNTTQQQ
;
A
#
# COMPACT_ATOMS: atom_id res chain seq x y z
N MET A 1 21.42 -6.65 -19.94
CA MET A 1 20.67 -5.43 -20.28
C MET A 1 19.52 -5.27 -19.29
N SER A 2 19.24 -4.05 -18.82
CA SER A 2 18.12 -3.77 -17.90
C SER A 2 17.18 -2.71 -18.51
N SER A 3 15.91 -2.77 -18.14
CA SER A 3 14.86 -1.82 -18.54
C SER A 3 13.88 -1.63 -17.40
N ILE A 4 13.31 -0.43 -17.33
CA ILE A 4 12.33 -0.03 -16.33
C ILE A 4 10.99 0.25 -17.00
N SER A 5 9.94 -0.19 -16.34
CA SER A 5 8.56 0.22 -16.57
C SER A 5 8.09 1.12 -15.45
N SER A 6 7.57 2.30 -15.77
CA SER A 6 6.97 3.21 -14.78
C SER A 6 5.51 3.47 -15.12
N ARG A 7 4.62 3.21 -14.17
CA ARG A 7 3.19 3.52 -14.22
C ARG A 7 2.96 4.68 -13.27
N PRO A 8 2.93 5.93 -13.77
CA PRO A 8 2.98 7.12 -12.93
C PRO A 8 1.73 7.32 -12.07
N ARG A 9 0.62 6.63 -12.41
CA ARG A 9 -0.63 6.67 -11.65
C ARG A 9 -1.34 5.32 -11.72
N VAL A 10 -1.71 4.77 -10.58
CA VAL A 10 -2.67 3.68 -10.43
C VAL A 10 -4.03 4.29 -10.15
N GLN A 11 -5.00 3.98 -10.99
CA GLN A 11 -6.35 4.54 -10.92
C GLN A 11 -7.25 3.72 -10.01
N SER A 12 -7.15 2.39 -10.07
CA SER A 12 -7.93 1.50 -9.21
C SER A 12 -7.36 0.09 -9.17
N VAL A 13 -7.82 -0.70 -8.20
CA VAL A 13 -7.52 -2.13 -8.08
C VAL A 13 -8.81 -2.91 -7.83
N SER A 14 -9.02 -4.02 -8.53
CA SER A 14 -10.19 -4.86 -8.33
C SER A 14 -10.27 -5.41 -6.91
N LEU A 15 -11.48 -5.44 -6.37
CA LEU A 15 -11.75 -6.02 -5.05
C LEU A 15 -11.59 -7.55 -5.02
N ASN A 16 -11.57 -8.22 -6.16
CA ASN A 16 -11.31 -9.67 -6.20
C ASN A 16 -9.89 -10.03 -5.72
N THR A 17 -9.00 -9.03 -5.65
CA THR A 17 -7.60 -9.15 -5.24
C THR A 17 -7.37 -8.72 -3.79
N VAL A 18 -8.46 -8.47 -3.04
CA VAL A 18 -8.44 -7.88 -1.69
C VAL A 18 -7.72 -8.74 -0.66
N ALA A 19 -7.02 -8.05 0.25
CA ALA A 19 -6.53 -8.64 1.49
C ALA A 19 -7.71 -9.26 2.26
N LYS A 20 -7.60 -10.55 2.61
CA LYS A 20 -8.67 -11.42 3.16
C LYS A 20 -9.54 -10.85 4.29
N ASN A 21 -9.14 -9.74 4.92
CA ASN A 21 -9.81 -9.13 6.06
C ASN A 21 -10.51 -7.80 5.74
N ALA A 22 -10.43 -7.28 4.51
CA ALA A 22 -11.02 -5.96 4.24
C ALA A 22 -12.54 -5.99 4.33
N VAL A 23 -13.10 -4.96 4.98
CA VAL A 23 -14.53 -4.78 5.22
C VAL A 23 -14.98 -3.48 4.58
N PHE A 24 -16.15 -3.51 3.95
CA PHE A 24 -16.77 -2.30 3.43
C PHE A 24 -17.29 -1.43 4.58
N THR A 25 -16.92 -0.16 4.59
CA THR A 25 -17.38 0.77 5.63
C THR A 25 -18.91 0.85 5.64
N SER A 26 -19.56 0.71 4.48
CA SER A 26 -21.02 0.68 4.34
C SER A 26 -21.71 -0.40 5.20
N GLN A 27 -21.07 -1.56 5.41
CA GLN A 27 -21.59 -2.63 6.28
C GLN A 27 -21.58 -2.19 7.75
N VAL A 28 -20.51 -1.52 8.17
CA VAL A 28 -20.37 -0.99 9.54
C VAL A 28 -21.32 0.18 9.76
N ILE A 29 -21.39 1.09 8.81
CA ILE A 29 -22.22 2.30 8.85
C ILE A 29 -23.71 1.95 8.99
N THR A 30 -24.18 0.88 8.34
CA THR A 30 -25.59 0.49 8.42
C THR A 30 -26.04 0.24 9.87
N SER A 31 -25.16 -0.35 10.69
CA SER A 31 -25.44 -0.52 12.12
C SER A 31 -25.44 0.81 12.88
N ALA A 32 -24.57 1.75 12.47
CA ALA A 32 -24.45 3.05 13.11
C ALA A 32 -25.63 3.98 12.85
N VAL A 33 -26.19 3.91 11.63
CA VAL A 33 -27.38 4.67 11.22
C VAL A 33 -28.58 4.36 12.10
N ASN A 34 -28.70 3.13 12.60
CA ASN A 34 -29.82 2.71 13.45
C ASN A 34 -29.83 3.39 14.84
N PHE A 35 -28.76 4.09 15.23
CA PHE A 35 -28.72 4.91 16.45
C PHE A 35 -29.27 6.33 16.25
N LEU A 36 -29.60 6.72 15.02
CA LEU A 36 -30.17 8.03 14.69
C LEU A 36 -31.70 7.99 14.74
N SER A 37 -32.36 9.15 14.58
CA SER A 37 -33.82 9.19 14.49
C SER A 37 -34.37 8.36 13.33
N SER A 38 -35.62 7.93 13.43
CA SER A 38 -36.31 7.20 12.34
C SER A 38 -36.32 7.98 11.02
N GLN A 39 -36.41 9.32 11.11
CA GLN A 39 -36.33 10.21 9.96
C GLN A 39 -34.93 10.19 9.33
N ALA A 40 -33.87 10.21 10.14
CA ALA A 40 -32.50 10.09 9.67
C ALA A 40 -32.22 8.71 9.02
N VAL A 41 -32.73 7.62 9.60
CA VAL A 41 -32.63 6.27 9.01
C VAL A 41 -33.31 6.22 7.63
N LYS A 42 -34.50 6.81 7.51
CA LYS A 42 -35.22 6.91 6.23
C LYS A 42 -34.43 7.72 5.21
N ALA A 43 -33.92 8.90 5.61
CA ALA A 43 -33.11 9.76 4.77
C ALA A 43 -31.86 9.02 4.26
N TYR A 44 -31.13 8.34 5.15
CA TYR A 44 -29.96 7.54 4.78
C TYR A 44 -30.29 6.52 3.69
N LYS A 45 -31.35 5.71 3.86
CA LYS A 45 -31.72 4.67 2.88
C LYS A 45 -32.01 5.27 1.50
N GLN A 46 -32.79 6.35 1.45
CA GLN A 46 -33.17 7.00 0.20
C GLN A 46 -31.98 7.68 -0.49
N VAL A 47 -31.13 8.37 0.28
CA VAL A 47 -29.94 9.05 -0.26
C VAL A 47 -28.84 8.06 -0.66
N ALA A 48 -28.59 7.01 0.13
CA ALA A 48 -27.62 5.98 -0.22
C ALA A 48 -28.02 5.24 -1.51
N GLN A 49 -29.31 5.01 -1.71
CA GLN A 49 -29.84 4.43 -2.93
C GLN A 49 -29.71 5.39 -4.13
N SER A 50 -30.04 6.67 -3.96
CA SER A 50 -29.95 7.66 -5.06
C SER A 50 -28.51 7.93 -5.49
N LEU A 51 -27.57 7.89 -4.55
CA LEU A 51 -26.14 8.03 -4.80
C LEU A 51 -25.46 6.73 -5.27
N GLN A 52 -26.22 5.63 -5.40
CA GLN A 52 -25.71 4.32 -5.84
C GLN A 52 -24.49 3.85 -5.03
N LEU A 53 -24.47 4.08 -3.72
CA LEU A 53 -23.34 3.71 -2.83
C LEU A 53 -23.15 2.18 -2.68
N SER A 54 -23.84 1.35 -3.47
CA SER A 54 -24.10 -0.06 -3.17
C SER A 54 -23.21 -1.09 -3.86
N THR A 55 -22.29 -0.73 -4.75
CA THR A 55 -21.37 -1.72 -5.34
C THR A 55 -20.01 -1.10 -5.64
N VAL A 56 -19.13 -1.08 -4.65
CA VAL A 56 -17.71 -0.88 -4.91
C VAL A 56 -17.20 -2.23 -5.43
N ASN A 57 -16.75 -2.28 -6.70
CA ASN A 57 -16.08 -3.44 -7.31
C ASN A 57 -14.57 -3.23 -7.48
N THR A 58 -14.12 -2.00 -7.23
CA THR A 58 -12.73 -1.55 -7.32
C THR A 58 -12.41 -0.62 -6.17
N ILE A 59 -11.21 -0.71 -5.62
CA ILE A 59 -10.66 0.24 -4.65
C ILE A 59 -9.94 1.34 -5.42
N GLU A 60 -10.23 2.59 -5.11
CA GLU A 60 -9.58 3.76 -5.69
C GLU A 60 -8.59 4.38 -4.71
N PRO A 61 -7.59 5.15 -5.17
CA PRO A 61 -6.73 5.92 -4.28
C PRO A 61 -7.52 6.95 -3.46
N VAL A 62 -7.10 7.18 -2.21
CA VAL A 62 -7.66 8.24 -1.33
C VAL A 62 -7.65 9.61 -2.01
N ALA A 63 -6.61 9.93 -2.78
CA ALA A 63 -6.52 11.19 -3.51
C ALA A 63 -7.66 11.37 -4.53
N SER A 64 -8.14 10.29 -5.15
CA SER A 64 -9.28 10.32 -6.07
C SER A 64 -10.59 10.55 -5.31
N LEU A 65 -10.81 9.80 -4.22
CA LEU A 65 -11.99 9.95 -3.36
C LEU A 65 -12.08 11.38 -2.76
N ARG A 66 -10.95 11.96 -2.35
CA ARG A 66 -10.88 13.35 -1.87
C ARG A 66 -11.23 14.38 -2.94
N ALA A 67 -10.87 14.13 -4.21
CA ALA A 67 -11.21 15.04 -5.29
C ALA A 67 -12.73 15.09 -5.53
N GLU A 68 -13.42 13.97 -5.30
CA GLU A 68 -14.88 13.87 -5.44
C GLU A 68 -15.64 14.36 -4.20
N TYR A 69 -14.98 14.37 -3.04
CA TYR A 69 -15.55 14.69 -1.74
C TYR A 69 -16.37 15.98 -1.71
N GLN A 70 -15.86 17.09 -2.25
CA GLN A 70 -16.57 18.38 -2.18
C GLN A 70 -17.89 18.35 -2.94
N LEU A 71 -17.87 17.77 -4.14
CA LEU A 71 -19.07 17.63 -4.97
C LEU A 71 -20.07 16.68 -4.29
N GLN A 72 -19.57 15.56 -3.76
CA GLN A 72 -20.39 14.58 -3.06
C GLN A 72 -21.04 15.16 -1.80
N GLN A 73 -20.32 15.95 -1.00
CA GLN A 73 -20.87 16.61 0.18
C GLN A 73 -22.00 17.57 -0.16
N GLN A 74 -21.85 18.36 -1.23
CA GLN A 74 -22.91 19.25 -1.69
C GLN A 74 -24.15 18.46 -2.11
N GLN A 75 -23.96 17.39 -2.90
CA GLN A 75 -25.04 16.50 -3.33
C GLN A 75 -25.76 15.86 -2.14
N ILE A 76 -25.01 15.34 -1.15
CA ILE A 76 -25.57 14.77 0.08
C ILE A 76 -26.36 15.83 0.84
N THR A 77 -25.80 17.02 1.04
CA THR A 77 -26.46 18.10 1.78
C THR A 77 -27.78 18.51 1.12
N THR A 78 -27.78 18.69 -0.20
CA THR A 78 -29.00 18.99 -0.97
C THR A 78 -30.01 17.85 -0.85
N ALA A 79 -29.57 16.60 -0.96
CA ALA A 79 -30.44 15.43 -0.87
C ALA A 79 -31.03 15.22 0.52
N LEU A 80 -30.35 15.66 1.59
CA LEU A 80 -30.84 15.59 2.98
C LEU A 80 -31.81 16.73 3.34
N SER A 81 -31.82 17.84 2.59
CA SER A 81 -32.65 19.01 2.88
C SER A 81 -34.17 18.75 3.04
N PRO A 82 -34.81 17.82 2.30
CA PRO A 82 -36.25 17.58 2.43
C PRO A 82 -36.66 16.85 3.72
N TYR A 83 -35.70 16.33 4.49
CA TYR A 83 -35.98 15.45 5.62
C TYR A 83 -36.12 16.17 6.96
N ASN A 84 -35.91 17.49 7.01
CA ASN A 84 -36.01 18.31 8.24
C ASN A 84 -35.19 17.77 9.41
N LEU A 85 -33.96 17.30 9.14
CA LEU A 85 -33.06 16.77 10.16
C LEU A 85 -32.52 17.89 11.05
N SER A 86 -32.20 17.57 12.30
CA SER A 86 -31.43 18.47 13.15
C SER A 86 -30.04 18.74 12.53
N ALA A 87 -29.43 19.88 12.90
CA ALA A 87 -28.08 20.21 12.39
C ALA A 87 -27.06 19.13 12.72
N THR A 88 -27.12 18.57 13.93
CA THR A 88 -26.27 17.47 14.40
C THR A 88 -26.48 16.21 13.55
N GLU A 89 -27.73 15.77 13.35
CA GLU A 89 -28.02 14.56 12.55
C GLU A 89 -27.66 14.73 11.08
N SER A 90 -27.83 15.93 10.52
CA SER A 90 -27.41 16.23 9.16
C SER A 90 -25.90 16.06 8.98
N ILE A 91 -25.10 16.54 9.96
CA ILE A 91 -23.64 16.34 9.97
C ILE A 91 -23.29 14.85 10.12
N GLN A 92 -23.94 14.15 11.05
CA GLN A 92 -23.72 12.71 11.28
C GLN A 92 -24.02 11.89 10.01
N LEU A 93 -25.18 12.09 9.39
CA LEU A 93 -25.53 11.39 8.14
C LEU A 93 -24.60 11.76 7.00
N THR A 94 -24.20 13.02 6.88
CA THR A 94 -23.24 13.44 5.86
C THR A 94 -21.92 12.70 6.03
N ALA A 95 -21.40 12.62 7.26
CA ALA A 95 -20.18 11.90 7.57
C ALA A 95 -20.30 10.40 7.23
N LEU A 96 -21.41 9.75 7.60
CA LEU A 96 -21.66 8.34 7.32
C LEU A 96 -21.78 8.06 5.81
N LEU A 97 -22.56 8.86 5.07
CA LEU A 97 -22.71 8.71 3.63
C LEU A 97 -21.38 8.94 2.89
N THR A 98 -20.59 9.92 3.34
CA THR A 98 -19.28 10.22 2.73
C THR A 98 -18.24 9.15 3.05
N ALA A 99 -18.32 8.50 4.21
CA ALA A 99 -17.42 7.40 4.59
C ALA A 99 -17.78 6.07 3.90
N ALA A 100 -18.97 5.94 3.30
CA ALA A 100 -19.46 4.69 2.73
C ALA A 100 -18.61 4.09 1.58
N PRO A 101 -18.02 4.89 0.64
CA PRO A 101 -17.19 4.36 -0.44
C PRO A 101 -15.86 3.77 0.03
N TYR A 102 -15.43 4.09 1.25
CA TYR A 102 -14.17 3.59 1.78
C TYR A 102 -14.27 2.11 2.17
N VAL A 103 -13.16 1.42 1.99
CA VAL A 103 -12.91 0.04 2.42
C VAL A 103 -11.90 0.09 3.56
N VAL A 104 -12.13 -0.59 4.67
CA VAL A 104 -11.24 -0.58 5.84
C VAL A 104 -10.70 -1.98 6.14
N GLU A 105 -9.55 -2.07 6.81
CA GLU A 105 -8.94 -3.36 7.13
C GLU A 105 -9.70 -4.09 8.25
N SER A 106 -10.29 -3.33 9.17
CA SER A 106 -11.04 -3.86 10.30
C SER A 106 -11.96 -2.80 10.87
N ASN A 107 -13.16 -3.23 11.29
CA ASN A 107 -14.13 -2.37 11.95
C ASN A 107 -13.57 -1.73 13.23
N LEU A 108 -12.63 -2.40 13.90
CA LEU A 108 -11.99 -1.91 15.13
C LEU A 108 -11.24 -0.60 14.92
N LYS A 109 -10.67 -0.37 13.72
CA LYS A 109 -9.89 0.85 13.43
C LYS A 109 -10.75 2.11 13.35
N ILE A 110 -12.04 1.97 13.07
CA ILE A 110 -12.96 3.10 12.90
C ILE A 110 -14.03 3.17 13.99
N GLN A 111 -14.06 2.18 14.90
CA GLN A 111 -15.09 2.06 15.93
C GLN A 111 -15.13 3.28 16.85
N GLN A 112 -13.98 3.72 17.38
CA GLN A 112 -13.95 4.86 18.30
C GLN A 112 -14.39 6.17 17.62
N PRO A 113 -13.86 6.57 16.44
CA PRO A 113 -14.37 7.75 15.72
C PRO A 113 -15.86 7.65 15.38
N LEU A 114 -16.33 6.46 15.01
CA LEU A 114 -17.74 6.23 14.70
C LEU A 114 -18.62 6.41 15.94
N GLN A 115 -18.22 5.86 17.09
CA GLN A 115 -18.94 6.05 18.35
C GLN A 115 -18.96 7.52 18.78
N ALA A 116 -17.83 8.23 18.65
CA ALA A 116 -17.77 9.66 18.93
C ALA A 116 -18.74 10.46 18.06
N LEU A 117 -18.89 10.06 16.78
CA LEU A 117 -19.86 10.67 15.87
C LEU A 117 -21.29 10.35 16.30
N GLN A 118 -21.61 9.13 16.70
CA GLN A 118 -22.96 8.74 17.12
C GLN A 118 -23.40 9.43 18.41
N LEU A 119 -22.47 9.61 19.36
CA LEU A 119 -22.75 10.17 20.67
C LEU A 119 -22.73 11.71 20.70
N SER A 120 -22.36 12.37 19.60
CA SER A 120 -22.36 13.83 19.54
C SER A 120 -23.78 14.39 19.58
N THR A 121 -24.07 15.26 20.54
CA THR A 121 -25.36 15.98 20.63
C THR A 121 -25.29 17.38 20.02
N GLU A 122 -24.10 17.97 19.98
CA GLU A 122 -23.86 19.34 19.50
C GLU A 122 -23.26 19.36 18.09
N PRO A 123 -23.64 20.34 17.23
CA PRO A 123 -23.11 20.44 15.87
C PRO A 123 -21.57 20.56 15.79
N SER A 124 -20.95 21.26 16.75
CA SER A 124 -19.49 21.42 16.79
C SER A 124 -18.78 20.09 17.10
N ALA A 125 -19.28 19.33 18.07
CA ALA A 125 -18.78 18.00 18.41
C ALA A 125 -18.97 17.01 17.25
N ALA A 126 -20.12 17.06 16.57
CA ALA A 126 -20.40 16.24 15.39
C ALA A 126 -19.40 16.50 14.26
N ARG A 127 -19.05 17.76 13.98
CA ARG A 127 -18.03 18.11 12.97
C ARG A 127 -16.64 17.61 13.35
N GLN A 128 -16.26 17.72 14.62
CA GLN A 128 -14.98 17.18 15.08
C GLN A 128 -14.94 15.66 14.92
N ALA A 129 -16.00 14.95 15.33
CA ALA A 129 -16.10 13.52 15.18
C ALA A 129 -16.16 13.07 13.70
N GLN A 130 -16.81 13.84 12.83
CA GLN A 130 -16.79 13.63 11.38
C GLN A 130 -15.36 13.66 10.83
N ASN A 131 -14.57 14.68 11.19
CA ASN A 131 -13.19 14.79 10.74
C ASN A 131 -12.33 13.60 11.21
N LEU A 132 -12.49 13.20 12.48
CA LEU A 132 -11.79 12.04 13.04
C LEU A 132 -12.18 10.74 12.33
N LEU A 133 -13.48 10.57 12.03
CA LEU A 133 -13.97 9.40 11.29
C LEU A 133 -13.36 9.37 9.89
N LEU A 134 -13.41 10.49 9.16
CA LEU A 134 -12.86 10.58 7.80
C LEU A 134 -11.36 10.31 7.78
N GLN A 135 -10.59 10.88 8.70
CA GLN A 135 -9.16 10.60 8.82
C GLN A 135 -8.89 9.11 9.07
N ALA A 136 -9.67 8.46 9.94
CA ALA A 136 -9.52 7.04 10.25
C ALA A 136 -9.87 6.13 9.07
N VAL A 137 -10.99 6.38 8.38
CA VAL A 137 -11.38 5.58 7.20
C VAL A 137 -10.41 5.80 6.04
N GLU A 138 -9.91 7.01 5.81
CA GLU A 138 -8.92 7.29 4.77
C GLU A 138 -7.60 6.57 5.03
N ALA A 139 -7.07 6.65 6.26
CA ALA A 139 -5.84 5.97 6.63
C ALA A 139 -5.96 4.46 6.49
N SER A 140 -7.07 3.88 6.96
CA SER A 140 -7.30 2.45 6.83
C SER A 140 -7.53 2.03 5.37
N HIS A 141 -8.21 2.85 4.58
CA HIS A 141 -8.46 2.58 3.16
C HIS A 141 -7.19 2.59 2.34
N HIS A 142 -6.35 3.58 2.58
CA HIS A 142 -5.05 3.67 1.96
C HIS A 142 -4.20 2.41 2.23
N GLN A 143 -4.19 1.91 3.46
CA GLN A 143 -3.50 0.67 3.81
C GLN A 143 -4.07 -0.54 3.05
N VAL A 144 -5.40 -0.69 2.98
CA VAL A 144 -6.05 -1.77 2.22
C VAL A 144 -5.70 -1.66 0.72
N PHE A 145 -5.71 -0.45 0.16
CA PHE A 145 -5.34 -0.22 -1.23
C PHE A 145 -3.90 -0.68 -1.52
N LEU A 146 -2.93 -0.29 -0.68
CA LEU A 146 -1.52 -0.67 -0.88
C LEU A 146 -1.29 -2.17 -0.71
N GLU A 147 -1.90 -2.81 0.28
CA GLU A 147 -1.78 -4.27 0.44
C GLU A 147 -2.46 -5.01 -0.72
N THR A 148 -3.60 -4.53 -1.22
CA THR A 148 -4.25 -5.09 -2.41
C THR A 148 -3.36 -4.96 -3.65
N LEU A 149 -2.71 -3.80 -3.83
CA LEU A 149 -1.80 -3.57 -4.95
C LEU A 149 -0.54 -4.46 -4.86
N LYS A 150 0.00 -4.64 -3.66
CA LYS A 150 1.10 -5.56 -3.38
C LYS A 150 0.73 -7.01 -3.71
N VAL A 151 -0.47 -7.45 -3.33
CA VAL A 151 -1.00 -8.78 -3.69
C VAL A 151 -1.15 -8.91 -5.21
N ALA A 152 -1.70 -7.90 -5.88
CA ALA A 152 -1.84 -7.89 -7.34
C ALA A 152 -0.48 -8.00 -8.04
N CYS A 153 0.52 -7.23 -7.61
CA CYS A 153 1.89 -7.33 -8.12
C CYS A 153 2.52 -8.71 -7.88
N THR A 154 2.27 -9.30 -6.71
CA THR A 154 2.74 -10.65 -6.37
C THR A 154 2.12 -11.70 -7.29
N ASN A 155 0.79 -11.65 -7.46
CA ASN A 155 0.07 -12.57 -8.34
C ASN A 155 0.50 -12.42 -9.80
N ALA A 156 0.67 -11.19 -10.28
CA ALA A 156 1.15 -10.91 -11.62
C ALA A 156 2.56 -11.47 -11.87
N ALA A 157 3.47 -11.34 -10.89
CA ALA A 157 4.82 -11.88 -10.99
C ALA A 157 4.83 -13.41 -11.03
N VAL A 158 4.04 -14.05 -10.14
CA VAL A 158 3.89 -15.52 -10.10
C VAL A 158 3.29 -16.03 -11.41
N GLN A 159 2.28 -15.35 -11.96
CA GLN A 159 1.61 -15.73 -13.20
C GLN A 159 2.57 -15.83 -14.39
N ILE A 160 3.60 -14.98 -14.44
CA ILE A 160 4.59 -14.99 -15.53
C ILE A 160 5.86 -15.78 -15.16
N GLY A 161 5.82 -16.60 -14.10
CA GLY A 161 6.87 -17.56 -13.76
C GLY A 161 7.88 -17.13 -12.69
N PHE A 162 7.71 -15.97 -12.06
CA PHE A 162 8.58 -15.52 -10.96
C PHE A 162 8.01 -15.99 -9.61
N THR A 163 8.31 -17.23 -9.26
CA THR A 163 7.67 -17.94 -8.14
C THR A 163 8.20 -17.57 -6.75
N SER A 164 9.42 -17.05 -6.64
CA SER A 164 9.99 -16.62 -5.35
C SER A 164 9.78 -15.12 -5.15
N VAL A 165 8.70 -14.74 -4.46
CA VAL A 165 8.38 -13.34 -4.16
C VAL A 165 8.72 -12.99 -2.71
N GLN A 166 9.49 -11.93 -2.52
CA GLN A 166 9.91 -11.42 -1.22
C GLN A 166 9.61 -9.92 -1.11
N THR A 167 9.18 -9.48 0.07
CA THR A 167 9.06 -8.05 0.39
C THR A 167 10.37 -7.55 0.97
N MET A 168 10.91 -6.45 0.43
CA MET A 168 12.11 -5.80 0.97
C MET A 168 11.75 -4.78 2.05
N ALA A 169 12.75 -4.42 2.87
CA ALA A 169 12.64 -3.29 3.77
C ALA A 169 12.21 -2.03 2.98
N SER A 170 11.09 -1.45 3.40
CA SER A 170 10.44 -0.35 2.69
C SER A 170 10.69 0.97 3.41
N LEU A 171 10.76 2.06 2.66
CA LEU A 171 10.69 3.41 3.22
C LEU A 171 9.23 3.75 3.54
N VAL A 172 9.00 4.74 4.40
CA VAL A 172 7.64 5.23 4.72
C VAL A 172 6.90 5.58 3.41
N GLY A 173 5.69 5.06 3.24
CA GLY A 173 4.87 5.30 2.05
C GLY A 173 5.33 4.55 0.78
N THR A 174 6.24 3.58 0.90
CA THR A 174 6.65 2.73 -0.23
C THR A 174 6.44 1.26 0.09
N VAL A 175 6.21 0.44 -0.93
CA VAL A 175 6.25 -1.02 -0.84
C VAL A 175 7.23 -1.53 -1.88
N ARG A 176 8.14 -2.42 -1.46
CA ARG A 176 9.18 -2.98 -2.33
C ARG A 176 9.04 -4.48 -2.43
N LEU A 177 8.95 -5.00 -3.66
CA LEU A 177 8.82 -6.41 -3.96
C LEU A 177 9.96 -6.86 -4.86
N VAL A 178 10.48 -8.06 -4.61
CA VAL A 178 11.38 -8.75 -5.51
C VAL A 178 10.82 -10.12 -5.80
N ALA A 179 10.53 -10.38 -7.06
CA ALA A 179 10.17 -11.71 -7.54
C ALA A 179 11.35 -12.28 -8.33
N THR A 180 11.72 -13.54 -8.10
CA THR A 180 12.82 -14.22 -8.82
C THR A 180 12.32 -15.53 -9.41
N ASP A 181 12.74 -15.83 -10.63
CA ASP A 181 12.41 -17.08 -11.31
C ASP A 181 13.52 -18.14 -11.18
N ALA A 182 13.30 -19.32 -11.78
CA ALA A 182 14.25 -20.43 -11.73
C ALA A 182 15.57 -20.17 -12.48
N GLN A 183 15.59 -19.22 -13.41
CA GLN A 183 16.78 -18.82 -14.16
C GLN A 183 17.62 -17.77 -13.41
N GLY A 184 17.13 -17.30 -12.25
CA GLY A 184 17.78 -16.28 -11.45
C GLY A 184 17.50 -14.84 -11.92
N ARG A 185 16.60 -14.67 -12.90
CA ARG A 185 16.11 -13.35 -13.34
C ARG A 185 15.18 -12.81 -12.25
N SER A 186 15.22 -11.51 -12.02
CA SER A 186 14.43 -10.87 -10.96
C SER A 186 13.62 -9.70 -11.48
N LEU A 187 12.35 -9.61 -11.06
CA LEU A 187 11.52 -8.42 -11.14
C LEU A 187 11.60 -7.67 -9.82
N VAL A 188 12.10 -6.44 -9.86
CA VAL A 188 12.14 -5.56 -8.69
C VAL A 188 11.07 -4.49 -8.89
N THR A 189 10.07 -4.45 -8.00
CA THR A 189 8.95 -3.51 -8.08
C THR A 189 8.96 -2.57 -6.88
N GLU A 190 8.83 -1.28 -7.14
CA GLU A 190 8.59 -0.23 -6.15
C GLU A 190 7.19 0.34 -6.35
N ILE A 191 6.38 0.30 -5.31
CA ILE A 191 5.07 0.96 -5.24
C ILE A 191 5.26 2.20 -4.37
N ASN A 192 5.06 3.39 -4.95
CA ASN A 192 4.97 4.60 -4.15
C ASN A 192 3.51 4.85 -3.81
N GLY A 193 3.20 4.85 -2.54
CA GLY A 193 1.87 4.97 -1.97
C GLY A 193 1.84 6.07 -0.93
N ASP A 194 2.24 7.28 -1.27
CA ASP A 194 2.00 8.41 -0.37
C ASP A 194 0.50 8.73 -0.36
N ILE A 195 -0.11 8.88 0.82
CA ILE A 195 -1.56 9.06 0.96
C ILE A 195 -2.08 10.35 0.32
N ASN A 196 -1.22 11.37 0.19
CA ASN A 196 -1.58 12.67 -0.38
C ASN A 196 -1.27 12.75 -1.88
N SER A 197 -0.69 11.68 -2.44
CA SER A 197 -0.28 11.62 -3.84
C SER A 197 -1.00 10.49 -4.56
N GLN A 198 -1.01 10.56 -5.89
CA GLN A 198 -1.48 9.44 -6.70
C GLN A 198 -0.46 8.30 -6.61
N PRO A 199 -0.89 7.06 -6.29
CA PRO A 199 0.03 5.94 -6.16
C PRO A 199 0.64 5.59 -7.52
N SER A 200 1.89 5.14 -7.53
CA SER A 200 2.62 4.76 -8.74
C SER A 200 3.34 3.42 -8.57
N ILE A 201 3.62 2.75 -9.68
CA ILE A 201 4.35 1.47 -9.71
C ILE A 201 5.51 1.61 -10.67
N ALA A 202 6.72 1.33 -10.22
CA ALA A 202 7.88 1.17 -11.08
C ALA A 202 8.41 -0.26 -10.96
N THR A 203 8.76 -0.88 -12.08
CA THR A 203 9.25 -2.25 -12.15
C THR A 203 10.51 -2.31 -13.01
N GLU A 204 11.56 -2.94 -12.49
CA GLU A 204 12.82 -3.14 -13.18
C GLU A 204 13.16 -4.64 -13.29
N VAL A 205 13.63 -5.06 -14.46
CA VAL A 205 14.13 -6.43 -14.68
C VAL A 205 15.64 -6.48 -14.46
N VAL A 206 16.08 -7.36 -13.57
CA VAL A 206 17.49 -7.55 -13.21
C VAL A 206 17.93 -8.99 -13.52
N GLY A 207 19.20 -9.18 -13.90
CA GLY A 207 19.77 -10.51 -14.14
C GLY A 207 19.51 -11.07 -15.54
N VAL A 208 19.28 -10.22 -16.53
CA VAL A 208 19.00 -10.61 -17.93
C VAL A 208 20.11 -10.12 -18.86
N SER A 209 20.60 -10.98 -19.76
CA SER A 209 21.65 -10.66 -20.74
C SER A 209 21.21 -10.82 -22.20
N ASP A 210 20.19 -11.62 -22.46
CA ASP A 210 19.70 -11.99 -23.80
C ASP A 210 18.77 -10.94 -24.45
N GLY A 211 18.42 -9.88 -23.72
CA GLY A 211 17.53 -8.82 -24.20
C GLY A 211 16.03 -9.09 -23.98
N SER A 212 15.66 -10.13 -23.23
CA SER A 212 14.25 -10.46 -22.95
C SER A 212 13.55 -9.47 -22.00
N CYS A 213 14.21 -8.40 -21.55
CA CYS A 213 13.70 -7.51 -20.50
C CYS A 213 12.38 -6.83 -20.89
N ASN A 214 12.23 -6.41 -22.15
CA ASN A 214 10.99 -5.76 -22.61
C ASN A 214 9.83 -6.76 -22.67
N ALA A 215 10.06 -7.98 -23.17
CA ALA A 215 9.05 -9.02 -23.24
C ALA A 215 8.55 -9.42 -21.84
N ILE A 216 9.46 -9.60 -20.88
CA ILE A 216 9.11 -9.88 -19.47
C ILE A 216 8.26 -8.75 -18.90
N LEU A 217 8.64 -7.49 -19.15
CA LEU A 217 7.86 -6.37 -18.66
C LEU A 217 6.48 -6.32 -19.33
N ASP A 218 6.36 -6.58 -20.64
CA ASP A 218 5.07 -6.59 -21.34
C ASP A 218 4.14 -7.68 -20.80
N GLU A 219 4.68 -8.86 -20.48
CA GLU A 219 3.94 -9.93 -19.82
C GLU A 219 3.49 -9.53 -18.41
N PHE A 220 4.37 -8.87 -17.64
CA PHE A 220 4.04 -8.38 -16.30
C PHE A 220 2.95 -7.31 -16.34
N ASP A 221 3.01 -6.37 -17.28
CA ASP A 221 1.98 -5.36 -17.54
C ASP A 221 0.61 -6.01 -17.80
N ARG A 222 0.54 -6.99 -18.70
CA ARG A 222 -0.70 -7.74 -18.98
C ARG A 222 -1.19 -8.51 -17.75
N ALA A 223 -0.28 -9.12 -16.99
CA ALA A 223 -0.64 -9.86 -15.79
C ALA A 223 -1.16 -8.94 -14.66
N LEU A 224 -0.65 -7.72 -14.53
CA LEU A 224 -1.19 -6.71 -13.60
C LEU A 224 -2.63 -6.32 -13.96
N GLU A 225 -2.91 -6.10 -15.25
CA GLU A 225 -4.25 -5.78 -15.72
C GLU A 225 -5.23 -6.94 -15.48
N ALA A 226 -4.78 -8.18 -15.71
CA ALA A 226 -5.54 -9.40 -15.41
C ALA A 226 -5.77 -9.58 -13.91
N ALA A 227 -4.82 -9.18 -13.06
CA ALA A 227 -4.96 -9.12 -11.61
C ALA A 227 -5.85 -7.94 -11.13
N GLY A 228 -6.46 -7.21 -12.06
CA GLY A 228 -7.44 -6.16 -11.78
C GLY A 228 -6.84 -4.80 -11.47
N VAL A 229 -5.55 -4.57 -11.73
CA VAL A 229 -4.95 -3.24 -11.62
C VAL A 229 -5.35 -2.42 -12.86
N ARG A 230 -5.77 -1.17 -12.64
CA ARG A 230 -5.95 -0.18 -13.70
C ARG A 230 -4.99 0.97 -13.44
N ALA A 231 -4.11 1.24 -14.40
CA ALA A 231 -3.08 2.26 -14.27
C ALA A 231 -2.95 3.07 -15.56
N ALA A 232 -2.28 4.21 -15.46
CA ALA A 232 -1.86 4.98 -16.63
C ALA A 232 -0.92 4.15 -17.50
N VAL A 233 -0.88 4.49 -18.79
CA VAL A 233 0.00 3.86 -19.79
C VAL A 233 1.44 3.82 -19.25
N PRO A 234 2.10 2.65 -19.23
CA PRO A 234 3.46 2.53 -18.72
C PRO A 234 4.44 3.28 -19.63
N THR A 235 5.39 3.98 -19.03
CA THR A 235 6.56 4.54 -19.71
C THR A 235 7.75 3.62 -19.55
N ARG A 236 8.52 3.42 -20.62
CA ARG A 236 9.70 2.54 -20.63
C ARG A 236 10.98 3.36 -20.66
N LYS A 237 12.00 2.90 -19.95
CA LYS A 237 13.35 3.47 -20.01
C LYS A 237 14.39 2.36 -20.07
N PHE A 238 15.25 2.41 -21.09
CA PHE A 238 16.45 1.57 -21.14
C PHE A 238 17.51 2.13 -20.20
N THR A 239 18.11 1.28 -19.36
CA THR A 239 19.01 1.74 -18.29
C THR A 239 20.49 1.49 -18.58
N GLY A 240 20.82 0.92 -19.74
CA GLY A 240 22.22 0.58 -20.07
C GLY A 240 22.83 -0.51 -19.18
N GLY A 241 22.00 -1.25 -18.42
CA GLY A 241 22.47 -2.24 -17.45
C GLY A 241 22.79 -1.69 -16.06
N VAL A 242 22.55 -0.39 -15.83
CA VAL A 242 22.65 0.23 -14.49
C VAL A 242 21.29 0.18 -13.82
N CYS A 243 21.22 -0.27 -12.56
CA CYS A 243 19.95 -0.27 -11.84
C CYS A 243 19.52 1.14 -11.43
N GLU A 244 18.31 1.57 -11.82
CA GLU A 244 17.82 2.90 -11.46
C GLU A 244 16.79 2.89 -10.32
N LEU A 245 16.10 1.78 -10.07
CA LEU A 245 15.26 1.69 -8.87
C LEU A 245 16.12 1.56 -7.61
N ALA A 246 15.70 2.21 -6.52
CA ALA A 246 16.44 2.17 -5.27
C ALA A 246 16.47 0.74 -4.70
N ALA A 247 15.33 0.05 -4.74
CA ALA A 247 15.21 -1.37 -4.41
C ALA A 247 16.12 -2.25 -5.29
N ALA A 248 16.20 -1.98 -6.59
CA ALA A 248 17.01 -2.79 -7.51
C ALA A 248 18.50 -2.66 -7.21
N ARG A 249 18.99 -1.42 -7.00
CA ARG A 249 20.38 -1.18 -6.55
C ARG A 249 20.69 -1.90 -5.24
N GLU A 250 19.79 -1.80 -4.26
CA GLU A 250 19.97 -2.45 -2.97
C GLU A 250 20.01 -3.98 -3.10
N PHE A 251 19.10 -4.55 -3.89
CA PHE A 251 19.01 -5.98 -4.16
C PHE A 251 20.28 -6.53 -4.82
N VAL A 252 20.78 -5.88 -5.88
CA VAL A 252 22.02 -6.28 -6.55
C VAL A 252 23.21 -6.17 -5.59
N ARG A 253 23.31 -5.09 -4.81
CA ARG A 253 24.38 -4.91 -3.82
C ARG A 253 24.39 -6.03 -2.77
N LYS A 254 23.22 -6.52 -2.36
CA LYS A 254 23.11 -7.64 -1.41
C LYS A 254 23.52 -8.97 -2.03
N LYS A 255 23.18 -9.24 -3.30
CA LYS A 255 23.60 -10.46 -4.02
C LYS A 255 25.11 -10.51 -4.28
N VAL A 256 25.75 -9.36 -4.54
CA VAL A 256 27.19 -9.30 -4.89
C VAL A 256 28.10 -9.35 -3.67
N LYS A 257 27.63 -8.99 -2.47
CA LYS A 257 28.44 -9.14 -1.26
C LYS A 257 28.75 -10.64 -1.09
N PRO A 258 30.03 -11.06 -1.22
CA PRO A 258 30.37 -12.43 -0.94
C PRO A 258 29.89 -12.69 0.49
N GLN A 259 29.08 -13.74 0.69
CA GLN A 259 28.89 -14.29 2.02
C GLN A 259 30.31 -14.46 2.54
N SER A 260 30.71 -13.59 3.48
CA SER A 260 31.98 -13.76 4.14
C SER A 260 31.83 -15.15 4.75
N THR A 261 32.48 -16.14 4.14
CA THR A 261 32.70 -17.42 4.78
C THR A 261 33.24 -17.02 6.13
N SER A 262 32.42 -17.13 7.16
CA SER A 262 32.84 -16.95 8.54
C SER A 262 34.02 -17.89 8.63
N ARG A 263 35.21 -17.30 8.56
CA ARG A 263 36.46 -18.02 8.63
C ARG A 263 36.35 -18.59 10.02
N VAL A 264 35.94 -19.86 10.11
CA VAL A 264 36.00 -20.64 11.33
C VAL A 264 37.47 -20.63 11.63
N THR A 265 37.89 -19.65 12.42
CA THR A 265 39.19 -19.60 13.05
C THR A 265 39.13 -20.74 14.05
N ASN A 266 39.38 -21.97 13.55
CA ASN A 266 39.92 -23.04 14.36
C ASN A 266 41.30 -22.54 14.82
N THR A 267 41.30 -21.68 15.85
CA THR A 267 42.46 -21.29 16.64
C THR A 267 42.90 -22.47 17.48
N ASN A 268 43.32 -23.54 16.83
CA ASN A 268 44.03 -24.66 17.45
C ASN A 268 45.25 -25.08 16.62
N SER A 269 45.73 -24.21 15.71
CA SER A 269 47.04 -24.43 15.09
C SER A 269 48.15 -23.96 16.06
N PRO A 270 49.05 -24.85 16.52
CA PRO A 270 50.11 -24.52 17.50
C PRO A 270 51.07 -23.42 17.04
N ASN A 271 51.11 -23.13 15.72
CA ASN A 271 52.02 -22.15 15.15
C ASN A 271 51.60 -20.69 15.40
N ASP A 272 50.30 -20.39 15.54
CA ASP A 272 49.85 -19.01 15.81
C ASP A 272 50.17 -18.58 17.25
N LYS A 273 50.13 -19.51 18.22
CA LYS A 273 50.57 -19.24 19.60
C LYS A 273 52.06 -18.87 19.65
N ARG A 274 52.91 -19.53 18.85
CA ARG A 274 54.35 -19.23 18.79
C ARG A 274 54.65 -17.85 18.18
N ARG A 275 53.83 -17.41 17.22
CA ARG A 275 53.99 -16.10 16.58
C ARG A 275 53.66 -14.95 17.53
N ILE A 276 52.59 -15.08 18.33
CA ILE A 276 52.21 -14.08 19.33
C ILE A 276 53.23 -14.02 20.46
N GLN A 277 53.80 -15.17 20.87
CA GLN A 277 54.81 -15.22 21.94
C GLN A 277 56.13 -14.52 21.56
N ARG A 278 56.55 -14.58 20.29
CA ARG A 278 57.75 -13.88 19.80
C ARG A 278 57.59 -12.37 19.72
N LEU A 279 56.37 -11.88 19.45
CA LEU A 279 56.11 -10.43 19.38
C LEU A 279 56.12 -9.74 20.76
N ASN A 280 55.78 -10.47 21.83
CA ASN A 280 55.77 -9.91 23.18
C ASN A 280 57.13 -9.96 23.90
N GLN A 281 58.12 -10.69 23.38
CA GLN A 281 59.46 -10.78 24.01
C GLN A 281 60.43 -9.69 23.53
N GLY A 282 60.07 -8.89 22.54
CA GLY A 282 60.95 -7.85 21.97
C GLY A 282 60.92 -6.49 22.67
N ASN A 283 60.02 -6.26 23.64
CA ASN A 283 59.74 -4.91 24.17
C ASN A 283 60.18 -4.65 25.62
N THR A 284 60.96 -5.53 26.24
CA THR A 284 61.30 -5.42 27.69
C THR A 284 62.76 -5.13 27.98
N THR A 285 63.48 -4.41 27.11
CA THR A 285 64.86 -4.00 27.39
C THR A 285 65.13 -2.59 26.91
N GLN A 286 64.74 -1.59 27.72
CA GLN A 286 65.40 -0.28 27.84
C GLN A 286 64.63 0.58 28.85
N GLN A 287 65.05 0.55 30.11
CA GLN A 287 64.92 1.65 31.09
C GLN A 287 65.86 1.34 32.27
N GLN A 288 67.11 1.80 32.12
CA GLN A 288 68.01 2.20 33.19
C GLN A 288 68.55 3.58 32.83
#